data_AF-A0A7D5H1I9-F1
#
_entry.id   AF-A0A7D5H1I9-F1
#
_cell.length_a   1.000
_cell.length_b   1.000
_cell.length_c   1.000
_cell.angle_alpha   90.00
_cell.angle_beta   90.00
_cell.angle_gamma   90.00
#
_symmetry.space_group_name_H-M   'P 1'
#
loop_
_entity.id
_entity.type
_entity.pdbx_description
1 polymer ?
#
loop_
_entity_poly.entity_id
_entity_poly.type
_entity_poly.pdbx_seq_one_letter_code
_entity_poly.pdbx_strand_id
1 'polypeptide(L)'
;MPEHLFDVVWAFGAWLLSAVGTVGLTGLGVYFEHVGQVEFAAGHTEYAAVHFVLGLLALVWGLYLCGYEVFLPKTRAYLTK
;
A
#
# COMPACT_ATOMS: atom_id res chain seq x y z
N MET A 1 -6.68 -30.40 -16.35
CA MET A 1 -7.67 -29.35 -16.00
C MET A 1 -7.69 -28.87 -14.53
N PRO A 2 -6.82 -29.31 -13.58
CA PRO A 2 -6.73 -28.68 -12.25
C PRO A 2 -5.71 -27.52 -12.17
N GLU A 3 -4.71 -27.48 -13.04
CA GLU A 3 -3.67 -26.42 -13.06
C GLU A 3 -4.28 -25.02 -13.25
N HIS A 4 -5.25 -24.90 -14.16
CA HIS A 4 -5.93 -23.62 -14.42
C HIS A 4 -6.76 -23.09 -13.24
N LEU A 5 -7.28 -23.97 -12.38
CA LEU A 5 -8.06 -23.55 -11.20
C LEU A 5 -7.12 -23.03 -10.11
N PHE A 6 -5.99 -23.71 -9.90
CA PHE A 6 -4.97 -23.28 -8.94
C PHE A 6 -4.40 -21.91 -9.30
N ASP A 7 -4.07 -21.69 -10.59
CA ASP A 7 -3.54 -20.41 -11.07
C ASP A 7 -4.51 -19.25 -10.84
N VAL A 8 -5.81 -19.48 -11.08
CA VAL A 8 -6.86 -18.46 -10.86
C VAL A 8 -7.02 -18.14 -9.39
N VAL A 9 -7.05 -19.15 -8.52
CA VAL A 9 -7.15 -18.96 -7.07
C VAL A 9 -5.92 -18.22 -6.54
N TRP A 10 -4.73 -18.58 -7.02
CA TRP A 10 -3.48 -17.91 -6.64
C TRP A 10 -3.45 -16.46 -7.09
N ALA A 11 -3.81 -16.18 -8.35
CA ALA A 11 -3.89 -14.83 -8.88
C ALA A 11 -4.91 -13.96 -8.13
N PHE A 12 -6.06 -14.54 -7.78
CA PHE A 12 -7.06 -13.86 -6.95
C PHE A 12 -6.54 -13.58 -5.54
N GLY A 13 -5.87 -14.55 -4.92
CA GLY A 13 -5.25 -14.40 -3.61
C GLY A 13 -4.18 -13.29 -3.59
N ALA A 14 -3.30 -13.24 -4.58
CA ALA A 14 -2.31 -12.19 -4.74
C ALA A 14 -2.96 -10.81 -4.92
N TRP A 15 -3.98 -10.72 -5.78
CA TRP A 15 -4.74 -9.49 -5.96
C TRP A 15 -5.40 -9.00 -4.67
N LEU A 16 -6.02 -9.92 -3.92
CA LEU A 16 -6.70 -9.59 -2.67
C LEU A 16 -5.70 -9.17 -1.58
N LEU A 17 -4.55 -9.85 -1.49
CA LEU A 17 -3.46 -9.47 -0.59
C LEU A 17 -2.94 -8.07 -0.91
N SER A 18 -2.72 -7.77 -2.18
CA SER A 18 -2.25 -6.45 -2.63
C SER A 18 -3.30 -5.36 -2.39
N ALA A 19 -4.59 -5.66 -2.58
CA ALA A 19 -5.68 -4.74 -2.25
C ALA A 19 -5.75 -4.45 -0.74
N VAL A 20 -5.74 -5.49 0.09
CA VAL A 20 -5.77 -5.35 1.56
C VAL A 20 -4.51 -4.66 2.07
N GLY A 21 -3.34 -5.03 1.55
CA GLY A 21 -2.06 -4.40 1.88
C GLY A 21 -2.05 -2.91 1.53
N THR A 22 -2.54 -2.54 0.35
CA THR A 22 -2.68 -1.14 -0.08
C THR A 22 -3.57 -0.35 0.88
N VAL A 23 -4.76 -0.86 1.20
CA VAL A 23 -5.70 -0.20 2.13
C VAL A 23 -5.08 -0.09 3.52
N GLY A 24 -4.48 -1.17 4.03
CA GLY A 24 -3.86 -1.19 5.36
C GLY A 24 -2.71 -0.20 5.49
N LEU A 25 -1.81 -0.16 4.50
CA LEU A 25 -0.68 0.76 4.49
C LEU A 25 -1.10 2.21 4.29
N THR A 26 -2.12 2.46 3.47
CA THR A 26 -2.70 3.80 3.31
C THR A 26 -3.34 4.27 4.62
N GLY A 27 -4.11 3.40 5.27
CA GLY A 27 -4.71 3.67 6.58
C GLY A 27 -3.67 3.94 7.67
N LEU A 28 -2.59 3.15 7.71
CA LEU A 28 -1.45 3.40 8.60
C LEU A 28 -0.79 4.74 8.30
N GLY A 29 -0.63 5.09 7.01
CA GLY A 29 -0.10 6.38 6.58
C GLY A 29 -0.88 7.56 7.17
N VAL A 30 -2.20 7.54 7.00
CA VAL A 30 -3.11 8.56 7.53
C VAL A 30 -3.10 8.59 9.06
N TYR A 31 -3.05 7.41 9.70
CA TYR A 31 -2.97 7.33 11.17
C TYR A 31 -1.68 7.98 11.70
N PHE A 32 -0.53 7.66 11.10
CA PHE A 32 0.75 8.25 11.46
C PHE A 32 0.78 9.76 11.23
N GLU A 33 0.16 10.25 10.15
CA GLU A 33 0.01 11.68 9.93
C GLU A 33 -0.80 12.35 11.05
N HIS A 34 -1.94 11.75 11.43
CA HIS A 34 -2.77 12.27 12.50
C HIS A 34 -2.03 12.31 13.85
N VAL A 35 -1.34 11.22 14.22
CA VAL A 35 -0.54 11.17 15.45
C VAL A 35 0.61 12.18 15.39
N GLY A 36 1.30 12.30 14.26
CA GLY A 36 2.38 13.27 14.06
C GLY A 36 1.92 14.72 14.24
N GLN A 37 0.71 15.06 13.77
CA GLN A 37 0.12 16.39 13.99
C GLN A 37 -0.17 16.65 15.47
N VAL A 38 -0.68 15.64 16.20
CA VAL A 38 -0.94 15.75 17.64
C VAL A 38 0.36 15.94 18.42
N GLU A 39 1.40 15.14 18.13
CA GLU A 39 2.72 15.26 18.76
C GLU A 39 3.38 16.61 18.45
N PHE A 40 3.22 17.11 17.22
CA PHE A 40 3.72 18.43 16.84
C PHE A 40 3.03 19.54 17.64
N ALA A 41 1.70 19.46 17.78
CA ALA A 41 0.93 20.40 18.60
C ALA A 41 1.29 20.32 20.10
N ALA A 42 1.72 19.16 20.59
CA ALA A 42 2.21 18.94 21.95
C ALA A 42 3.66 19.43 22.18
N GLY A 43 4.35 19.92 21.14
CA GLY A 43 5.74 20.37 21.21
C GLY A 43 6.78 19.24 21.14
N HIS A 44 6.35 18.02 20.84
CA HIS A 44 7.16 16.83 20.70
C HIS A 44 7.66 16.66 19.26
N THR A 45 8.42 17.64 18.78
CA THR A 45 8.82 17.78 17.37
C THR A 45 9.61 16.57 16.83
N GLU A 46 10.44 15.93 17.66
CA GLU A 46 11.22 14.75 17.29
C GLU A 46 10.32 13.55 17.01
N TYR A 47 9.34 13.31 17.89
CA TYR A 47 8.35 12.24 17.70
C TYR A 47 7.46 12.54 16.51
N ALA A 48 7.00 13.78 16.33
CA ALA A 48 6.23 14.17 15.16
C ALA A 48 6.96 13.84 13.85
N ALA A 49 8.25 14.19 13.74
CA ALA A 49 9.06 13.91 12.56
C ALA A 49 9.14 12.41 12.26
N VAL A 50 9.33 11.56 13.28
CA VAL A 50 9.32 10.10 13.12
C VAL A 50 7.98 9.61 12.59
N HIS A 51 6.86 10.06 13.16
CA HIS A 51 5.53 9.67 12.71
C HIS A 51 5.28 10.11 11.26
N PHE A 52 5.68 11.31 10.86
CA PHE A 52 5.58 11.76 9.47
C PHE A 52 6.39 10.89 8.50
N VAL A 53 7.62 10.50 8.86
CA VAL A 53 8.46 9.62 8.03
C VAL A 53 7.82 8.23 7.90
N LEU A 54 7.32 7.66 9.01
CA LEU A 54 6.62 6.38 8.99
C LEU A 54 5.35 6.43 8.15
N GLY A 55 4.59 7.52 8.25
CA GLY A 55 3.39 7.74 7.46
C GLY A 55 3.70 7.82 5.96
N LEU A 56 4.76 8.55 5.59
CA LEU A 56 5.22 8.64 4.21
C LEU A 56 5.66 7.28 3.66
N LEU A 57 6.43 6.51 4.42
CA LEU A 57 6.85 5.17 4.03
C LEU A 57 5.67 4.23 3.82
N ALA A 58 4.68 4.27 4.71
CA ALA A 58 3.46 3.48 4.57
C ALA A 58 2.67 3.87 3.31
N LEU A 59 2.52 5.17 3.02
CA LEU A 59 1.85 5.64 1.80
C LEU A 59 2.59 5.21 0.53
N VAL A 60 3.92 5.39 0.49
CA VAL A 60 4.74 4.99 -0.66
C VAL A 60 4.63 3.48 -0.90
N TRP A 61 4.66 2.67 0.15
CA TRP A 61 4.56 1.22 0.01
C TRP A 61 3.15 0.77 -0.39
N GLY A 62 2.11 1.44 0.10
CA GLY A 62 0.72 1.21 -0.34
C GLY A 62 0.54 1.54 -1.82
N LEU A 63 1.06 2.69 -2.27
CA LEU A 63 1.05 3.06 -3.68
C LEU A 63 1.88 2.11 -4.55
N TYR A 64 3.02 1.63 -4.04
CA TYR A 64 3.86 0.65 -4.72
C TYR A 64 3.12 -0.67 -4.95
N LEU A 65 2.44 -1.21 -3.93
CA LEU A 65 1.65 -2.43 -4.08
C LEU A 65 0.52 -2.25 -5.11
N CYS A 66 -0.17 -1.11 -5.09
CA CYS A 66 -1.21 -0.82 -6.07
C CYS A 66 -0.64 -0.67 -7.50
N GLY A 67 0.44 0.08 -7.65
CA GLY A 67 1.04 0.41 -8.94
C GLY A 67 1.78 -0.76 -9.59
N TYR A 68 2.62 -1.46 -8.84
CA TYR A 68 3.53 -2.49 -9.38
C TYR A 68 2.85 -3.84 -9.56
N GLU A 69 2.00 -4.27 -8.61
CA GLU A 69 1.33 -5.58 -8.72
C GLU A 69 0.02 -5.53 -9.51
N VAL A 70 -0.72 -4.42 -9.46
CA VAL A 70 -2.07 -4.37 -10.05
C VAL A 70 -2.09 -3.55 -11.33
N PHE A 71 -1.52 -2.35 -11.34
CA PHE A 71 -1.65 -1.42 -12.46
C PHE A 71 -0.68 -1.77 -13.60
N LEU A 72 0.61 -1.94 -13.30
CA LEU A 72 1.69 -2.23 -14.26
C LEU A 72 1.48 -3.47 -15.15
N PRO A 73 1.10 -4.65 -14.61
CA PRO A 73 0.84 -5.81 -15.46
C PRO A 73 -0.39 -5.61 -16.36
N LYS A 74 -1.43 -4.90 -15.87
CA LYS A 74 -2.63 -4.60 -16.66
C LYS A 74 -2.36 -3.59 -17.78
N THR A 75 -1.58 -2.54 -17.53
CA THR A 75 -1.19 -1.57 -18.56
C THR A 75 -0.22 -2.18 -19.57
N ARG A 76 0.72 -3.03 -19.14
CA ARG A 76 1.60 -3.74 -20.07
C ARG A 76 0.82 -4.68 -20.99
N ALA A 77 -0.17 -5.40 -20.48
CA ALA A 77 -1.03 -6.26 -21.30
C ALA A 77 -1.85 -5.46 -22.34
N TYR A 78 -2.23 -4.22 -22.03
CA TYR A 78 -2.92 -3.32 -22.96
C TYR A 78 -1.99 -2.72 -24.03
N LEU A 79 -0.74 -2.43 -23.68
CA LEU A 79 0.24 -1.81 -24.61
C LEU A 79 0.92 -2.84 -25.53
N THR A 80 0.87 -4.12 -25.21
CA THR A 80 1.46 -5.20 -26.03
C THR A 80 0.42 -5.90 -26.92
N LYS A 81 -0.84 -5.47 -26.89
CA LYS A 81 -1.90 -5.87 -27.82
C LYS A 81 -2.01 -4.85 -28.93
#